data_AF-A0A929PE62-F1
#
_entry.id   AF-A0A929PE62-F1
#
_cell.length_a   1.000
_cell.length_b   1.000
_cell.length_c   1.000
_cell.angle_alpha   90.00
_cell.angle_beta   90.00
_cell.angle_gamma   90.00
#
_symmetry.space_group_name_H-M   'P 1'
#
loop_
_entity.id
_entity.type
_entity.pdbx_description
1 polymer ?
#
loop_
_entity_poly.entity_id
_entity_poly.type
_entity_poly.pdbx_seq_one_letter_code
_entity_poly.pdbx_strand_id
1 'polypeptide(L)'
;MKKAIVLSLLAIAVYCSDAKAQSLPDYSQIKLETKADYNDAADSAALHSANYVLGTPYLKNDVERLKSLEYMIKWMTGTPKYQFNLDESASAFLGEDDNLGMYMAALVKVAINQPEIKDPKKAGLAATKQVLQYMSDPKNQVKMSKKVKALVEADKKGELEQTLYKTKQ
;
A
#
# COMPACT_ATOMS: atom_id res chain seq x y z
N MET A 1 36.50 39.99 -20.85
CA MET A 1 36.22 38.96 -19.82
C MET A 1 35.28 39.48 -18.72
N LYS A 2 34.07 39.96 -19.06
CA LYS A 2 33.08 40.44 -18.07
C LYS A 2 31.61 40.14 -18.43
N LYS A 3 31.35 39.41 -19.52
CA LYS A 3 29.98 39.07 -19.96
C LYS A 3 29.69 37.56 -19.98
N ALA A 4 30.66 36.73 -19.60
CA ALA A 4 30.53 35.27 -19.63
C ALA A 4 30.31 34.63 -18.23
N ILE A 5 30.14 35.43 -17.18
CA ILE A 5 29.96 34.91 -15.81
C ILE A 5 28.47 34.95 -15.37
N VAL A 6 27.60 35.63 -16.12
CA VAL A 6 26.20 35.83 -15.70
C VAL A 6 25.28 34.66 -16.11
N LEU A 7 25.72 33.76 -17.00
CA LEU A 7 24.90 32.63 -17.44
C LEU A 7 24.98 31.37 -16.55
N SER A 8 25.83 31.35 -15.52
CA SER A 8 26.13 30.14 -14.74
C SER A 8 25.34 30.02 -13.44
N LEU A 9 24.44 30.97 -13.12
CA LEU A 9 23.71 31.01 -11.85
C LEU A 9 22.22 30.65 -11.96
N LEU A 10 21.73 30.23 -13.12
CA LEU A 10 20.31 29.94 -13.37
C LEU A 10 20.00 28.44 -13.55
N ALA A 11 20.81 27.55 -12.98
CA ALA A 11 20.65 26.10 -13.11
C ALA A 11 20.49 25.36 -11.76
N ILE A 12 20.23 26.09 -10.67
CA ILE A 12 20.06 25.51 -9.34
C ILE A 12 18.71 25.98 -8.78
N ALA A 13 17.64 25.21 -9.05
CA ALA A 13 16.46 25.08 -8.17
C ALA A 13 15.26 24.45 -8.93
N VAL A 14 15.42 23.26 -9.50
CA VAL A 14 14.25 22.42 -9.79
C VAL A 14 14.57 20.98 -9.38
N TYR A 15 14.89 20.80 -8.10
CA TYR A 15 14.52 19.56 -7.42
C TYR A 15 13.15 19.84 -6.82
N CYS A 16 12.11 19.84 -7.66
CA CYS A 16 10.74 19.81 -7.19
C CYS A 16 10.62 18.53 -6.35
N SER A 17 10.55 18.72 -5.04
CA SER A 17 10.04 17.73 -4.11
C SER A 17 8.70 17.24 -4.68
N ASP A 18 8.59 15.96 -4.98
CA ASP A 18 7.30 15.30 -5.25
C ASP A 18 6.45 15.36 -3.96
N ALA A 19 5.93 16.54 -3.64
CA ALA A 19 4.85 16.69 -2.68
C ALA A 19 3.63 16.04 -3.34
N LYS A 20 3.43 14.76 -3.07
CA LYS A 20 2.17 14.06 -3.34
C LYS A 20 1.11 14.66 -2.42
N ALA A 21 0.67 15.88 -2.73
CA ALA A 21 -0.55 16.46 -2.18
C ALA A 21 -1.75 15.74 -2.82
N GLN A 22 -1.88 14.44 -2.57
CA GLN A 22 -3.10 13.72 -2.89
C GLN A 22 -4.10 14.15 -1.83
N SER A 23 -5.04 15.02 -2.20
CA SER A 23 -6.18 15.32 -1.35
C SER A 23 -6.94 14.02 -1.11
N LEU A 24 -6.98 13.57 0.15
CA LEU A 24 -7.77 12.39 0.50
C LEU A 24 -9.27 12.69 0.31
N PRO A 25 -10.07 11.67 -0.05
CA PRO A 25 -11.52 11.80 -0.04
C PRO A 25 -12.01 12.20 1.35
N ASP A 26 -13.07 13.00 1.39
CA ASP A 26 -13.84 13.15 2.63
C ASP A 26 -14.66 11.87 2.85
N TYR A 27 -14.05 10.93 3.59
CA TYR A 27 -14.65 9.64 3.88
C TYR A 27 -16.01 9.74 4.59
N SER A 28 -16.30 10.86 5.27
CA SER A 28 -17.59 11.07 5.94
C SER A 28 -18.77 11.21 4.96
N GLN A 29 -18.48 11.63 3.73
CA GLN A 29 -19.48 11.82 2.67
C GLN A 29 -19.76 10.53 1.89
N ILE A 30 -18.93 9.49 2.07
CA ILE A 30 -19.03 8.23 1.34
C ILE A 30 -19.51 7.14 2.28
N LYS A 31 -20.83 6.89 2.25
CA LYS A 31 -21.46 5.87 3.08
C LYS A 31 -21.02 4.47 2.66
N LEU A 32 -21.12 3.53 3.60
CA LEU A 32 -20.82 2.09 3.44
C LEU A 32 -21.77 1.29 4.35
N GLU A 33 -23.07 1.56 4.26
CA GLU A 33 -24.10 1.01 5.16
C GLU A 33 -24.98 -0.02 4.45
N THR A 34 -25.35 0.27 3.21
CA THR A 34 -26.18 -0.59 2.36
C THR A 34 -25.37 -1.16 1.20
N LYS A 35 -25.85 -2.24 0.58
CA LYS A 35 -25.21 -2.81 -0.62
C LYS A 35 -25.06 -1.79 -1.76
N ALA A 36 -25.97 -0.82 -1.88
CA ALA A 36 -25.94 0.21 -2.92
C ALA A 36 -24.83 1.26 -2.68
N ASP A 37 -24.37 1.41 -1.44
CA ASP A 37 -23.32 2.35 -1.09
C ASP A 37 -21.94 1.90 -1.60
N TYR A 38 -21.74 0.59 -1.79
CA TYR A 38 -20.52 0.00 -2.36
C TYR A 38 -20.50 0.14 -3.89
N ASN A 39 -20.45 1.38 -4.36
CA ASN A 39 -20.42 1.77 -5.77
C ASN A 39 -19.00 2.22 -6.20
N ASP A 40 -18.86 2.69 -7.43
CA ASP A 40 -17.55 3.10 -7.99
C ASP A 40 -16.89 4.26 -7.22
N ALA A 41 -17.66 5.14 -6.57
CA ALA A 41 -17.10 6.19 -5.72
C ALA A 41 -16.49 5.59 -4.45
N ALA A 42 -17.13 4.57 -3.87
CA ALA A 42 -16.59 3.83 -2.74
C ALA A 42 -15.33 3.02 -3.12
N ASP A 43 -15.34 2.37 -4.29
CA ASP A 43 -14.16 1.67 -4.83
C ASP A 43 -12.99 2.64 -5.04
N SER A 44 -13.26 3.81 -5.64
CA SER A 44 -12.23 4.84 -5.84
C SER A 44 -11.68 5.39 -4.53
N ALA A 45 -12.54 5.57 -3.52
CA ALA A 45 -12.11 6.03 -2.21
C ALA A 45 -11.25 4.98 -1.49
N ALA A 46 -11.61 3.69 -1.57
CA ALA A 46 -10.82 2.61 -1.01
C ALA A 46 -9.44 2.51 -1.70
N LEU A 47 -9.40 2.68 -3.02
CA LEU A 47 -8.14 2.73 -3.76
C LEU A 47 -7.28 3.94 -3.37
N HIS A 48 -7.88 5.12 -3.18
CA HIS A 48 -7.17 6.30 -2.67
C HIS A 48 -6.61 6.07 -1.27
N SER A 49 -7.39 5.49 -0.36
CA SER A 49 -6.92 5.11 0.97
C SER A 49 -5.71 4.18 0.90
N ALA A 50 -5.79 3.13 0.07
CA ALA A 50 -4.70 2.18 -0.09
C ALA A 50 -3.45 2.81 -0.72
N ASN A 51 -3.63 3.71 -1.69
CA ASN A 51 -2.54 4.47 -2.29
C ASN A 51 -1.88 5.44 -1.32
N TYR A 52 -2.64 6.06 -0.42
CA TYR A 52 -2.07 6.90 0.64
C TYR A 52 -1.22 6.06 1.59
N VAL A 53 -1.76 4.94 2.10
CA VAL A 53 -1.05 4.04 3.03
C VAL A 53 0.27 3.53 2.46
N LEU A 54 0.33 3.21 1.16
CA LEU A 54 1.51 2.67 0.48
C LEU A 54 2.26 3.71 -0.37
N GLY A 55 1.93 4.99 -0.26
CA GLY A 55 2.48 6.07 -1.06
C GLY A 55 3.06 7.23 -0.25
N THR A 56 2.80 7.26 1.06
CA THR A 56 3.35 8.26 1.99
C THR A 56 4.29 7.59 2.99
N PRO A 57 5.31 8.30 3.51
CA PRO A 57 6.14 7.77 4.57
C PRO A 57 5.33 7.34 5.79
N TYR A 58 5.78 6.29 6.47
CA TYR A 58 5.16 5.83 7.70
C TYR A 58 5.46 6.80 8.83
N LEU A 59 4.38 7.28 9.45
CA LEU A 59 4.39 8.16 10.61
C LEU A 59 3.41 7.59 11.62
N LYS A 60 3.89 7.29 12.83
CA LYS A 60 3.12 6.59 13.87
C LYS A 60 1.82 7.29 14.26
N ASN A 61 1.78 8.62 14.19
CA ASN A 61 0.62 9.45 14.58
C ASN A 61 -0.04 10.12 13.38
N ASP A 62 -0.03 9.48 12.21
CA ASP A 62 -0.70 9.99 11.01
C ASP A 62 -2.21 9.72 11.07
N VAL A 63 -2.97 10.77 11.39
CA VAL A 63 -4.44 10.75 11.46
C VAL A 63 -5.06 10.39 10.10
N GLU A 64 -4.46 10.84 9.01
CA GLU A 64 -4.97 10.60 7.66
C GLU A 64 -4.72 9.15 7.23
N ARG A 65 -3.61 8.55 7.66
CA ARG A 65 -3.36 7.11 7.53
C ARG A 65 -4.39 6.31 8.33
N LEU A 66 -4.68 6.72 9.58
CA LEU A 66 -5.68 6.04 10.41
C LEU A 66 -7.06 6.05 9.76
N LYS A 67 -7.53 7.23 9.31
CA LYS A 67 -8.81 7.37 8.59
C LYS A 67 -8.85 6.54 7.31
N SER A 68 -7.74 6.52 6.57
CA SER A 68 -7.61 5.73 5.34
C SER A 68 -7.72 4.23 5.63
N LEU A 69 -7.04 3.74 6.67
CA LEU A 69 -7.13 2.35 7.10
C LEU A 69 -8.55 1.99 7.56
N GLU A 70 -9.19 2.85 8.36
CA GLU A 70 -10.56 2.64 8.84
C GLU A 70 -11.56 2.53 7.68
N TYR A 71 -11.54 3.51 6.76
CA TYR A 71 -12.40 3.50 5.58
C TYR A 71 -12.19 2.25 4.73
N MET A 72 -10.93 1.93 4.46
CA MET A 72 -10.55 0.77 3.66
C MET A 72 -10.99 -0.55 4.30
N ILE A 73 -10.78 -0.73 5.61
CA ILE A 73 -11.20 -1.95 6.32
C ILE A 73 -12.74 -2.08 6.30
N LYS A 74 -13.48 -0.98 6.49
CA LYS A 74 -14.93 -0.98 6.36
C LYS A 74 -15.38 -1.35 4.94
N TRP A 75 -14.72 -0.81 3.92
CA TRP A 75 -15.01 -1.15 2.53
C TRP A 75 -14.69 -2.62 2.22
N MET A 76 -13.53 -3.13 2.66
CA MET A 76 -13.10 -4.52 2.46
C MET A 76 -14.09 -5.52 3.08
N THR A 77 -14.67 -5.19 4.23
CA THR A 77 -15.57 -6.09 4.95
C THR A 77 -17.00 -6.09 4.41
N GLY A 78 -17.42 -5.04 3.70
CA GLY A 78 -18.80 -4.91 3.24
C GLY A 78 -19.02 -4.95 1.73
N THR A 79 -17.98 -4.77 0.91
CA THR A 79 -18.14 -4.76 -0.54
C THR A 79 -18.63 -6.11 -1.07
N PRO A 80 -19.71 -6.15 -1.89
CA PRO A 80 -20.16 -7.41 -2.51
C PRO A 80 -19.36 -7.78 -3.76
N LYS A 81 -18.56 -6.85 -4.29
CA LYS A 81 -17.84 -6.97 -5.57
C LYS A 81 -16.48 -7.67 -5.42
N TYR A 82 -15.82 -7.48 -4.29
CA TYR A 82 -14.48 -8.00 -4.02
C TYR A 82 -14.52 -8.94 -2.81
N GLN A 83 -13.67 -9.95 -2.84
CA GLN A 83 -13.52 -10.90 -1.73
C GLN A 83 -12.07 -10.88 -1.27
N PHE A 84 -11.87 -10.72 0.03
CA PHE A 84 -10.55 -10.65 0.65
C PHE A 84 -10.36 -11.82 1.59
N ASN A 85 -9.26 -12.55 1.41
CA ASN A 85 -8.84 -13.62 2.31
C ASN A 85 -7.49 -13.24 2.92
N LEU A 86 -7.43 -13.22 4.25
CA LEU A 86 -6.15 -13.14 4.97
C LEU A 86 -5.61 -14.57 5.10
N ASP A 87 -4.84 -14.98 4.10
CA ASP A 87 -4.25 -16.31 3.99
C ASP A 87 -2.91 -16.43 4.76
N GLU A 88 -2.13 -17.48 4.48
CA GLU A 88 -0.83 -17.69 5.13
C GLU A 88 0.15 -16.52 4.94
N SER A 89 0.03 -15.77 3.84
CA SER A 89 0.91 -14.63 3.57
C SER A 89 0.64 -13.45 4.53
N ALA A 90 -0.62 -13.27 4.96
CA ALA A 90 -0.97 -12.28 5.97
C ALA A 90 -0.24 -12.51 7.30
N SER A 91 0.06 -13.77 7.64
CA SER A 91 0.78 -14.13 8.88
C SER A 91 2.15 -13.45 8.99
N ALA A 92 2.75 -13.06 7.86
CA ALA A 92 4.05 -12.37 7.84
C ALA A 92 4.01 -10.96 8.43
N PHE A 93 2.82 -10.37 8.44
CA PHE A 93 2.58 -8.99 8.82
C PHE A 93 1.84 -8.87 10.17
N LEU A 94 1.51 -10.01 10.81
CA LEU A 94 0.94 -10.04 12.15
C LEU A 94 1.98 -9.67 13.22
N GLY A 95 1.52 -8.99 14.27
CA GLY A 95 2.31 -8.63 15.46
C GLY A 95 2.72 -7.15 15.54
N GLU A 96 2.60 -6.41 14.44
CA GLU A 96 2.62 -4.94 14.44
C GLU A 96 1.43 -4.47 13.60
N ASP A 97 0.45 -3.82 14.24
CA ASP A 97 -0.86 -3.50 13.62
C ASP A 97 -0.73 -2.73 12.30
N ASP A 98 0.28 -1.86 12.21
CA ASP A 98 0.55 -1.06 11.02
C ASP A 98 1.03 -1.88 9.82
N ASN A 99 1.76 -2.99 10.05
CA ASN A 99 2.25 -3.85 8.97
C ASN A 99 1.10 -4.64 8.33
N LEU A 100 0.14 -5.10 9.14
CA LEU A 100 -1.06 -5.75 8.61
C LEU A 100 -1.93 -4.76 7.82
N GLY A 101 -2.05 -3.51 8.30
CA GLY A 101 -2.74 -2.44 7.58
C GLY A 101 -2.13 -2.15 6.20
N MET A 102 -0.80 -2.14 6.09
CA MET A 102 -0.10 -2.02 4.80
C MET A 102 -0.38 -3.20 3.87
N TYR A 103 -0.41 -4.42 4.41
CA TYR A 103 -0.78 -5.62 3.65
C TYR A 103 -2.22 -5.59 3.13
N MET A 104 -3.17 -5.15 3.96
CA MET A 104 -4.55 -4.94 3.55
C MET A 104 -4.66 -3.88 2.45
N ALA A 105 -3.92 -2.78 2.55
CA ALA A 105 -3.84 -1.78 1.48
C ALA A 105 -3.33 -2.35 0.16
N ALA A 106 -2.32 -3.21 0.21
CA ALA A 106 -1.81 -3.87 -0.98
C ALA A 106 -2.85 -4.82 -1.59
N LEU A 107 -3.61 -5.56 -0.77
CA LEU A 107 -4.72 -6.40 -1.24
C LEU A 107 -5.80 -5.58 -1.94
N VAL A 108 -6.18 -4.42 -1.40
CA VAL A 108 -7.14 -3.52 -2.07
C VAL A 108 -6.63 -3.08 -3.44
N LYS A 109 -5.36 -2.67 -3.53
CA LYS A 109 -4.74 -2.31 -4.82
C LYS A 109 -4.74 -3.45 -5.81
N VAL A 110 -4.45 -4.68 -5.37
CA VAL A 110 -4.51 -5.87 -6.23
C VAL A 110 -5.93 -6.13 -6.71
N ALA A 111 -6.91 -6.14 -5.80
CA ALA A 111 -8.29 -6.43 -6.13
C ALA A 111 -8.87 -5.44 -7.17
N ILE A 112 -8.53 -4.14 -7.03
CA ILE A 112 -9.05 -3.08 -7.91
C ILE A 112 -8.25 -2.95 -9.21
N ASN A 113 -6.91 -2.95 -9.15
CA ASN A 113 -6.07 -2.68 -10.33
C ASN A 113 -5.68 -3.93 -11.12
N GLN A 114 -5.79 -5.12 -10.52
CA GLN A 114 -5.46 -6.41 -11.14
C GLN A 114 -6.65 -7.38 -10.98
N PRO A 115 -7.85 -7.02 -11.48
CA PRO A 115 -9.07 -7.79 -11.28
C PRO A 115 -8.99 -9.20 -11.90
N GLU A 116 -8.04 -9.47 -12.80
CA GLU A 116 -7.74 -10.79 -13.36
C GLU A 116 -7.15 -11.77 -12.34
N ILE A 117 -6.55 -11.29 -11.25
CA ILE A 117 -6.01 -12.14 -10.18
C ILE A 117 -7.14 -12.59 -9.26
N LYS A 118 -7.75 -13.74 -9.57
CA LYS A 118 -8.81 -14.35 -8.75
C LYS A 118 -8.33 -15.34 -7.71
N ASP A 119 -7.14 -15.92 -7.93
CA ASP A 119 -6.56 -16.88 -7.00
C ASP A 119 -6.05 -16.17 -5.73
N PRO A 120 -6.51 -16.54 -4.53
CA PRO A 120 -6.12 -15.88 -3.30
C PRO A 120 -4.61 -15.89 -3.03
N LYS A 121 -3.91 -16.98 -3.38
CA LYS A 121 -2.45 -17.08 -3.17
C LYS A 121 -1.69 -16.15 -4.11
N LYS A 122 -2.11 -16.06 -5.37
CA LYS A 122 -1.54 -15.10 -6.32
C LYS A 122 -1.80 -13.66 -5.88
N ALA A 123 -2.99 -13.37 -5.34
CA ALA A 123 -3.32 -12.05 -4.80
C ALA A 123 -2.46 -11.71 -3.57
N GLY A 124 -2.31 -12.64 -2.63
CA GLY A 124 -1.46 -12.49 -1.45
C GLY A 124 0.03 -12.33 -1.79
N LEU A 125 0.53 -13.07 -2.78
CA LEU A 125 1.88 -12.90 -3.33
C LEU A 125 2.07 -11.52 -3.95
N ALA A 126 1.15 -11.07 -4.79
CA ALA A 126 1.21 -9.75 -5.43
C ALA A 126 1.13 -8.62 -4.40
N ALA A 127 0.26 -8.76 -3.39
CA ALA A 127 0.14 -7.81 -2.29
C ALA A 127 1.43 -7.78 -1.44
N THR A 128 1.98 -8.95 -1.10
CA THR A 128 3.25 -9.06 -0.36
C THR A 128 4.36 -8.32 -1.10
N LYS A 129 4.52 -8.52 -2.41
CA LYS A 129 5.54 -7.80 -3.20
C LYS A 129 5.40 -6.28 -3.09
N GLN A 130 4.18 -5.75 -3.18
CA GLN A 130 3.95 -4.31 -3.04
C GLN A 130 4.32 -3.79 -1.65
N VAL A 131 3.98 -4.52 -0.59
CA VAL A 131 4.36 -4.14 0.78
C VAL A 131 5.88 -4.18 0.96
N LEU A 132 6.55 -5.25 0.50
CA LEU A 132 8.00 -5.37 0.62
C LEU A 132 8.71 -4.25 -0.13
N GLN A 133 8.22 -3.86 -1.30
CA GLN A 133 8.73 -2.71 -2.05
C GLN A 133 8.59 -1.41 -1.24
N TYR A 134 7.40 -1.16 -0.67
CA TYR A 134 7.15 0.01 0.16
C TYR A 134 8.05 0.03 1.42
N MET A 135 8.14 -1.07 2.16
CA MET A 135 8.92 -1.16 3.40
C MET A 135 10.44 -1.11 3.15
N SER A 136 10.89 -1.51 1.97
CA SER A 136 12.32 -1.51 1.60
C SER A 136 12.83 -0.14 1.18
N ASP A 137 11.95 0.83 0.88
CA ASP A 137 12.36 2.20 0.61
C ASP A 137 12.69 2.93 1.92
N PRO A 138 13.96 3.37 2.14
CA PRO A 138 14.33 4.09 3.35
C PRO A 138 13.52 5.38 3.59
N LYS A 139 13.00 6.00 2.53
CA LYS A 139 12.15 7.20 2.63
C LYS A 139 10.86 6.94 3.40
N ASN A 140 10.39 5.68 3.40
CA ASN A 140 9.14 5.32 4.04
C ASN A 140 9.27 5.07 5.54
N GLN A 141 10.49 5.04 6.09
CA GLN A 141 10.75 5.00 7.55
C GLN A 141 10.06 3.84 8.28
N VAL A 142 9.76 2.74 7.58
CA VAL A 142 9.11 1.57 8.17
C VAL A 142 10.13 0.68 8.85
N LYS A 143 9.88 0.32 10.10
CA LYS A 143 10.69 -0.68 10.79
C LYS A 143 10.30 -2.07 10.32
N MET A 144 11.22 -2.77 9.66
CA MET A 144 10.99 -4.16 9.27
C MET A 144 11.32 -5.13 10.40
N SER A 145 10.38 -6.04 10.71
CA SER A 145 10.61 -7.19 11.58
C SER A 145 11.62 -8.17 10.94
N LYS A 146 12.18 -9.09 11.74
CA LYS A 146 13.08 -10.15 11.21
C LYS A 146 12.38 -10.99 10.13
N LYS A 147 11.08 -11.27 10.30
CA LYS A 147 10.27 -12.04 9.35
C LYS A 147 10.12 -11.30 8.02
N VAL A 148 9.80 -10.00 8.05
CA VAL A 148 9.70 -9.16 6.85
C VAL A 148 11.04 -9.06 6.12
N LYS A 149 12.15 -8.84 6.86
CA LYS A 149 13.50 -8.82 6.25
C LYS A 149 13.83 -10.12 5.52
N ALA A 150 13.46 -11.27 6.10
CA ALA A 150 13.65 -12.56 5.43
C ALA A 150 12.84 -12.67 4.13
N LEU A 151 11.63 -12.11 4.08
CA LEU A 151 10.82 -12.07 2.86
C LEU A 151 11.41 -11.15 1.79
N VAL A 152 11.99 -10.00 2.15
CA VAL A 152 12.71 -9.13 1.20
C VAL A 152 13.87 -9.90 0.55
N GLU A 153 14.65 -10.64 1.33
CA GLU A 153 15.75 -11.44 0.80
C GLU A 153 15.26 -12.61 -0.07
N ALA A 154 14.13 -13.23 0.28
CA ALA A 154 13.50 -14.27 -0.54
C ALA A 154 13.00 -13.70 -1.89
N ASP A 155 12.41 -12.49 -1.90
CA ASP A 155 11.96 -11.83 -3.12
C ASP A 155 13.12 -11.52 -4.07
N LYS A 156 14.25 -11.01 -3.55
CA LYS A 156 15.48 -10.79 -4.32
C LYS A 156 16.03 -12.06 -4.98
N LYS A 157 15.78 -13.23 -4.38
CA LYS A 157 16.21 -14.54 -4.89
C LYS A 157 15.18 -15.22 -5.80
N GLY A 158 13.98 -14.65 -5.94
CA GLY A 158 12.87 -15.29 -6.65
C GLY A 158 12.19 -16.43 -5.87
N GLU A 159 12.40 -16.50 -4.55
CA GLU A 159 11.94 -17.57 -3.65
C GLU A 159 10.76 -17.13 -2.76
N LEU A 160 10.19 -15.93 -3.00
CA LEU A 160 9.15 -15.34 -2.15
C LEU A 160 7.91 -16.24 -2.01
N GLU A 161 7.38 -16.73 -3.12
CA GLU A 161 6.18 -17.58 -3.12
C GLU A 161 6.38 -18.86 -2.30
N GLN A 162 7.53 -19.53 -2.50
CA GLN A 162 7.91 -20.73 -1.76
C GLN A 162 8.05 -20.45 -0.26
N THR A 163 8.59 -19.28 0.09
CA THR A 163 8.77 -18.85 1.47
C THR A 163 7.45 -18.54 2.17
N LEU A 164 6.50 -17.91 1.45
CA LEU A 164 5.19 -17.55 1.98
C LEU A 164 4.30 -18.78 2.18
N TYR A 165 4.27 -19.66 1.18
CA TYR A 165 3.31 -20.76 1.13
C TYR A 165 3.91 -22.12 1.47
N LYS A 166 5.10 -22.14 2.09
CA LYS A 166 5.90 -23.32 2.48
C LYS A 166 5.20 -24.61 2.10
N THR A 167 5.58 -25.19 0.96
CA THR A 167 5.07 -26.49 0.53
C THR A 167 5.25 -27.47 1.68
N LYS A 168 4.17 -27.81 2.39
CA LYS A 168 4.17 -28.99 3.24
C LYS A 168 4.29 -30.15 2.26
N GLN A 169 5.51 -30.62 2.04
CA GLN A 169 5.73 -32.00 1.65
C GLN A 169 5.32 -32.89 2.83
#